data_AF-A0A7X9CD77-F1
#
_entry.id   AF-A0A7X9CD77-F1
#
_cell.length_a   1.000
_cell.length_b   1.000
_cell.length_c   1.000
_cell.angle_alpha   90.00
_cell.angle_beta   90.00
_cell.angle_gamma   90.00
#
_symmetry.space_group_name_H-M   'P 1'
#
loop_
_entity.id
_entity.type
_entity.pdbx_description
1 polymer ?
#
loop_
_entity_poly.entity_id
_entity_poly.type
_entity_poly.pdbx_seq_one_letter_code
_entity_poly.pdbx_strand_id
1 'polypeptide(L)'
;MAKTIRKILWGDLFNTREYEEYFSEMSREGLHLKKLGRSFAYFEEGEPNYLNYKVDLVSKDEDKKEIRIRQYKRRGWDLAGNKGNFLVFSSEINSGAEELYENPEEQKLAIENVKRELFGGGITSIVLVVMSILLLILMLYQRAKMEGGFYLLLTREELIVPVILALISLLKDLERKRNFKRLQKSLDTEEYSRYSGDYLLMRNKSIIKKSIYLFIILFIIVSLFYKVSKDKYINLSEIDNLDTLPVISIGDIETLDYSRDESSLAIIKGDIDYGNYIHSAWNLLVPREYSLSETGIFEKGNYEGENPRLDVHYYLGRTETIAKGLEKNLASRRVRRYTAKFIKIQENNEYIVYGGEKEGTKSVLVRKGREIVLVDYYDGTASVEDIVEAVVERLGGENPVFWKGNKSRGGLLLPDYHQNKPKELKA
;
A
#
# COMPACT_ATOMS: atom_id res chain seq x y z
N MET A 1 30.57 -5.36 40.13
CA MET A 1 30.10 -4.46 39.05
C MET A 1 28.61 -4.28 39.24
N ALA A 2 28.12 -3.04 39.35
CA ALA A 2 26.69 -2.79 39.47
C ALA A 2 25.97 -3.23 38.19
N LYS A 3 24.78 -3.82 38.34
CA LYS A 3 24.02 -4.42 37.24
C LYS A 3 23.41 -3.31 36.39
N THR A 4 23.61 -3.39 35.07
CA THR A 4 23.00 -2.45 34.12
C THR A 4 21.64 -2.96 33.66
N ILE A 5 20.59 -2.18 33.88
CA ILE A 5 19.21 -2.47 33.46
C ILE A 5 18.85 -1.57 32.29
N ARG A 6 18.28 -2.14 31.22
CA ARG A 6 17.79 -1.36 30.06
C ARG A 6 16.28 -1.18 30.14
N LYS A 7 15.78 0.02 29.92
CA LYS A 7 14.34 0.30 29.72
C LYS A 7 14.11 1.02 28.39
N ILE A 8 12.99 0.75 27.73
CA ILE A 8 12.66 1.34 26.42
C ILE A 8 12.30 2.82 26.57
N LEU A 9 12.81 3.65 25.66
CA LEU A 9 12.38 5.05 25.53
C LEU A 9 11.08 5.12 24.71
N TRP A 10 10.00 5.50 25.39
CA TRP A 10 8.67 5.65 24.79
C TRP A 10 8.37 7.11 24.44
N GLY A 11 7.87 7.35 23.24
CA GLY A 11 7.62 8.73 22.78
C GLY A 11 8.88 9.46 22.33
N ASP A 12 8.80 10.79 22.31
CA ASP A 12 9.86 11.70 21.88
C ASP A 12 10.51 12.35 23.10
N LEU A 13 11.83 12.58 23.09
CA LEU A 13 12.52 13.25 24.19
C LEU A 13 12.11 14.74 24.33
N PHE A 14 11.40 15.31 23.35
CA PHE A 14 10.75 16.61 23.51
C PHE A 14 9.67 16.64 24.61
N ASN A 15 9.20 15.48 25.08
CA ASN A 15 8.40 15.33 26.30
C ASN A 15 9.32 15.39 27.54
N THR A 16 10.03 16.51 27.71
CA THR A 16 11.12 16.63 28.70
C THR A 16 10.62 16.36 30.11
N ARG A 17 9.48 16.95 30.50
CA ARG A 17 8.88 16.80 31.84
C ARG A 17 8.56 15.35 32.18
N GLU A 18 7.91 14.64 31.26
CA GLU A 18 7.57 13.24 31.44
C GLU A 18 8.82 12.37 31.62
N TYR A 19 9.93 12.72 30.96
CA TYR A 19 11.20 12.03 31.14
C TYR A 19 11.94 12.41 32.41
N GLU A 20 11.93 13.68 32.81
CA GLU A 20 12.50 14.16 34.09
C GLU A 20 11.83 13.46 35.28
N GLU A 21 10.51 13.41 35.29
CA GLU A 21 9.74 12.70 36.32
C GLU A 21 10.04 11.21 36.30
N TYR A 22 9.99 10.59 35.13
CA TYR A 22 10.30 9.16 34.99
C TYR A 22 11.69 8.81 35.51
N PHE A 23 12.74 9.57 35.16
CA PHE A 23 14.09 9.29 35.65
C PHE A 23 14.22 9.51 37.15
N SER A 24 13.54 10.52 37.70
CA SER A 24 13.51 10.78 39.14
C SER A 24 12.80 9.67 39.91
N GLU A 25 11.67 9.17 39.39
CA GLU A 25 10.98 7.98 39.93
C GLU A 25 11.86 6.73 39.88
N MET A 26 12.56 6.49 38.77
CA MET A 26 13.48 5.36 38.64
C MET A 26 14.62 5.44 39.66
N SER A 27 15.18 6.62 39.92
CA SER A 27 16.25 6.79 40.93
C SER A 27 15.75 6.49 42.34
N ARG A 28 14.50 6.86 42.66
CA ARG A 28 13.84 6.49 43.93
C ARG A 28 13.63 4.98 44.08
N GLU A 29 13.55 4.25 42.97
CA GLU A 29 13.52 2.78 42.94
C GLU A 29 14.93 2.15 42.95
N GLY A 30 16.00 2.94 43.06
CA GLY A 30 17.39 2.45 43.03
C GLY A 30 17.95 2.27 41.61
N LEU A 31 17.31 2.85 40.60
CA LEU A 31 17.76 2.80 39.20
C LEU A 31 18.29 4.16 38.76
N HIS A 32 19.61 4.31 38.74
CA HIS A 32 20.25 5.58 38.42
C HIS A 32 20.60 5.66 36.93
N LEU A 33 20.12 6.70 36.24
CA LEU A 33 20.37 6.85 34.81
C LEU A 33 21.87 7.01 34.54
N LYS A 34 22.42 6.16 33.65
CA LYS A 34 23.84 6.16 33.27
C LYS A 34 24.08 6.59 31.82
N LYS A 35 23.14 6.25 30.93
CA LYS A 35 23.27 6.51 29.50
C LYS A 35 21.93 6.50 28.79
N LEU A 36 21.80 7.34 27.76
CA LEU A 36 20.73 7.27 26.77
C LEU A 36 21.25 6.67 25.46
N GLY A 37 20.60 5.61 25.00
CA GLY A 37 20.82 5.01 23.68
C GLY A 37 19.79 5.45 22.65
N ARG A 38 19.85 4.81 21.47
CA ARG A 38 18.93 5.09 20.37
C ARG A 38 17.46 4.82 20.74
N SER A 39 17.19 3.69 21.40
CA SER A 39 15.84 3.25 21.77
C SER A 39 15.68 2.87 23.24
N PHE A 40 16.77 2.91 24.02
CA PHE A 40 16.81 2.46 25.40
C PHE A 40 17.49 3.48 26.29
N ALA A 41 17.00 3.65 27.51
CA ALA A 41 17.75 4.22 28.63
C ALA A 41 18.43 3.09 29.40
N TYR A 42 19.66 3.33 29.83
CA TYR A 42 20.47 2.39 30.60
C TYR A 42 20.64 2.94 32.01
N PHE A 43 20.23 2.13 32.98
CA PHE A 43 20.27 2.43 34.40
C PHE A 43 21.29 1.53 35.09
N GLU A 44 21.93 2.05 36.11
CA GLU A 44 22.77 1.32 37.05
C GLU A 44 21.96 1.05 38.31
N GLU A 45 21.86 -0.21 38.70
CA GLU A 45 21.19 -0.62 39.93
C GLU A 45 22.07 -0.25 41.13
N GLY A 46 21.47 0.45 42.09
CA GLY A 46 22.09 0.88 43.34
C GLY A 46 21.03 1.14 44.41
N GLU A 47 21.43 1.78 45.50
CA GLU A 47 20.49 2.13 46.56
C GLU A 47 19.50 3.21 46.09
N PRO A 48 18.24 3.16 46.54
CA PRO A 48 17.27 4.24 46.36
C PRO A 48 17.88 5.61 46.66
N ASN A 49 17.82 6.54 45.70
CA ASN A 49 18.27 7.91 45.87
C ASN A 49 17.21 8.88 45.34
N TYR A 50 17.03 10.01 46.00
CA TYR A 50 16.13 11.06 45.56
C TYR A 50 16.90 12.03 44.67
N LEU A 51 17.27 11.57 43.47
CA LEU A 51 17.86 12.43 42.46
C LEU A 51 16.78 13.17 41.68
N ASN A 52 16.97 14.47 41.49
CA ASN A 52 16.21 15.27 40.54
C ASN A 52 16.90 15.23 39.18
N TYR A 53 16.15 14.96 38.13
CA TYR A 53 16.65 15.01 36.76
C TYR A 53 16.12 16.24 36.01
N LYS A 54 16.98 16.84 35.17
CA LYS A 54 16.61 17.91 34.25
C LYS A 54 17.15 17.63 32.86
N VAL A 55 16.34 17.91 31.84
CA VAL A 55 16.68 17.70 30.43
C VAL A 55 16.95 19.04 29.76
N ASP A 56 18.15 19.20 29.22
CA ASP A 56 18.54 20.38 28.45
C ASP A 56 18.63 20.09 26.95
N LEU A 57 18.26 21.07 26.13
CA LEU A 57 18.42 21.06 24.68
C LEU A 57 19.60 21.94 24.26
N VAL A 58 20.62 21.28 23.74
CA VAL A 58 21.89 21.90 23.34
C VAL A 58 22.21 21.64 21.88
N SER A 59 23.15 22.44 21.35
CA SER A 59 23.73 22.21 20.04
C SER A 59 24.36 20.81 19.94
N LYS A 60 24.43 20.24 18.72
CA LYS A 60 25.12 18.96 18.49
C LYS A 60 26.64 19.08 18.59
N ASP A 61 27.16 20.28 18.48
CA ASP A 61 28.58 20.61 18.63
C ASP A 61 29.11 20.14 20.00
N GLU A 62 30.09 19.23 19.97
CA GLU A 62 30.62 18.60 21.18
C GLU A 62 31.36 19.60 22.08
N ASP A 63 32.03 20.60 21.52
CA ASP A 63 32.72 21.62 22.31
C ASP A 63 31.70 22.47 23.10
N LYS A 64 30.59 22.85 22.45
CA LYS A 64 29.49 23.56 23.09
C LYS A 64 28.82 22.72 24.18
N LYS A 65 28.65 21.42 23.95
CA LYS A 65 28.12 20.49 24.97
C LYS A 65 29.05 20.41 26.16
N GLU A 66 30.35 20.26 25.95
CA GLU A 66 31.31 20.16 27.04
C GLU A 66 31.38 21.45 27.87
N ILE A 67 31.30 22.61 27.21
CA ILE A 67 31.17 23.91 27.89
C ILE A 67 29.90 23.92 28.76
N ARG A 68 28.75 23.50 28.21
CA ARG A 68 27.48 23.46 28.96
C ARG A 68 27.54 22.49 30.15
N ILE A 69 28.11 21.30 29.96
CA ILE A 69 28.30 20.30 31.02
C ILE A 69 29.16 20.88 32.15
N ARG A 70 30.27 21.56 31.82
CA ARG A 70 31.15 22.18 32.82
C ARG A 70 30.46 23.33 33.57
N GLN A 71 29.65 24.13 32.90
CA GLN A 71 28.87 25.20 33.54
C GLN A 71 27.90 24.63 34.56
N TYR A 72 27.10 23.62 34.18
CA TYR A 72 26.12 23.02 35.09
C TYR A 72 26.75 22.20 36.22
N LYS A 73 27.91 21.58 35.99
CA LYS A 73 28.69 20.96 37.06
C LYS A 73 29.09 21.94 38.15
N ARG A 74 29.45 23.18 37.79
CA ARG A 74 29.73 24.24 38.77
C ARG A 74 28.48 24.71 39.53
N ARG A 75 27.30 24.52 38.96
CA ARG A 75 25.99 24.82 39.58
C ARG A 75 25.39 23.62 40.35
N GLY A 76 26.15 22.54 40.55
CA GLY A 76 25.71 21.37 41.32
C GLY A 76 24.99 20.28 40.53
N TRP A 77 25.11 20.26 39.20
CA TRP A 77 24.50 19.25 38.33
C TRP A 77 25.53 18.32 37.69
N ASP A 78 25.37 17.02 37.86
CA ASP A 78 26.18 16.01 37.17
C ASP A 78 25.50 15.50 35.90
N LEU A 79 26.29 15.17 34.88
CA LEU A 79 25.77 14.62 33.63
C LEU A 79 25.38 13.14 33.83
N ALA A 80 24.09 12.83 33.67
CA ALA A 80 23.56 11.47 33.74
C ALA A 80 23.43 10.79 32.37
N GLY A 81 23.32 11.55 31.29
CA GLY A 81 23.28 10.98 29.94
C GLY A 81 23.13 11.98 28.82
N ASN A 82 23.43 11.55 27.59
CA ASN A 82 23.27 12.37 26.40
C ASN A 82 22.66 11.58 25.23
N LYS A 83 21.87 12.26 24.38
CA LYS A 83 21.35 11.71 23.13
C LYS A 83 21.13 12.81 22.09
N GLY A 84 22.03 12.92 21.12
CA GLY A 84 21.92 13.93 20.07
C GLY A 84 22.01 15.34 20.66
N ASN A 85 20.89 16.08 20.62
CA ASN A 85 20.75 17.43 21.18
C ASN A 85 20.27 17.45 22.63
N PHE A 86 19.95 16.29 23.22
CA PHE A 86 19.43 16.20 24.58
C PHE A 86 20.55 15.84 25.55
N LEU A 87 20.74 16.64 26.58
CA LEU A 87 21.55 16.31 27.76
C LEU A 87 20.62 16.12 28.94
N VAL A 88 20.94 15.13 29.78
CA VAL A 88 20.20 14.85 31.01
C VAL A 88 21.15 14.99 32.17
N PHE A 89 20.79 15.88 33.09
CA PHE A 89 21.54 16.18 34.29
C PHE A 89 20.81 15.63 35.52
N SER A 90 21.57 15.30 36.56
CA SER A 90 21.07 14.84 37.85
C SER A 90 21.70 15.64 38.99
N SER A 91 20.93 15.88 40.05
CA SER A 91 21.44 16.43 41.32
C SER A 91 20.66 15.83 42.49
N GLU A 92 21.28 15.75 43.67
CA GLU A 92 20.60 15.31 44.89
C GLU A 92 19.49 16.30 45.28
N ILE A 93 18.37 15.79 45.79
CA ILE A 93 17.31 16.66 46.30
C ILE A 93 17.85 17.49 47.47
N ASN A 94 17.57 18.79 47.46
CA ASN A 94 18.07 19.75 48.45
C ASN A 94 19.60 19.97 48.44
N SER A 95 20.31 19.60 47.37
CA SER A 95 21.74 19.92 47.18
C SER A 95 22.03 21.43 47.08
N GLY A 96 20.98 22.25 46.95
CA GLY A 96 21.10 23.68 46.65
C GLY A 96 21.49 23.95 45.20
N ALA A 97 21.44 22.96 44.31
CA ALA A 97 21.71 23.15 42.89
C ALA A 97 20.77 24.22 42.29
N GLU A 98 21.36 25.19 41.61
CA GLU A 98 20.62 26.26 40.94
C GLU A 98 19.79 25.70 39.78
N GLU A 99 18.63 26.29 39.46
CA GLU A 99 17.89 25.89 38.25
C GLU A 99 18.75 26.04 36.99
N LEU A 100 18.55 25.17 36.00
CA LEU A 100 19.37 25.18 34.77
C LEU A 100 19.28 26.50 33.99
N TYR A 101 18.16 27.21 34.17
CA TYR A 101 17.84 28.48 33.54
C TYR A 101 17.32 29.44 34.61
N GLU A 102 17.78 30.70 34.57
CA GLU A 102 17.39 31.71 35.56
C GLU A 102 15.96 32.20 35.33
N ASN A 103 15.51 32.17 34.08
CA ASN A 103 14.14 32.49 33.70
C ASN A 103 13.67 31.66 32.47
N PRO A 104 12.34 31.51 32.27
CA PRO A 104 11.79 30.78 31.12
C PRO A 104 12.17 31.37 29.76
N GLU A 105 12.43 32.68 29.68
CA GLU A 105 12.84 33.36 28.44
C GLU A 105 14.23 32.94 27.98
N GLU A 106 15.17 32.73 28.92
CA GLU A 106 16.52 32.21 28.64
C GLU A 106 16.45 30.80 28.07
N GLN A 107 15.60 29.94 28.64
CA GLN A 107 15.37 28.59 28.15
C GLN A 107 14.75 28.58 26.75
N LYS A 108 13.78 29.48 26.51
CA LYS A 108 13.14 29.63 25.20
C LYS A 108 14.15 30.08 24.14
N LEU A 109 15.00 31.05 24.46
CA LEU A 109 16.05 31.54 23.56
C LEU A 109 17.08 30.44 23.27
N ALA A 110 17.48 29.65 24.27
CA ALA A 110 18.35 28.49 24.09
C ALA A 110 17.73 27.45 23.14
N ILE A 111 16.45 27.11 23.33
CA ILE A 111 15.72 26.17 22.47
C ILE A 111 15.56 26.71 21.04
N GLU A 112 15.31 28.00 20.89
CA GLU A 112 15.21 28.66 19.58
C GLU A 112 16.53 28.64 18.80
N ASN A 113 17.65 28.84 19.49
CA ASN A 113 18.98 28.73 18.88
C ASN A 113 19.26 27.31 18.36
N VAL A 114 18.80 26.28 19.07
CA VAL A 114 19.00 24.87 18.71
C VAL A 114 17.96 24.39 17.66
N LYS A 115 16.84 25.10 17.49
CA LYS A 115 15.77 24.78 16.52
C LYS A 115 16.30 24.61 15.10
N ARG A 116 17.25 25.46 14.66
CA ARG A 116 17.85 25.37 13.33
C ARG A 116 18.70 24.11 13.17
N GLU A 117 19.32 23.60 14.22
CA GLU A 117 20.04 22.32 14.14
C GLU A 117 19.10 21.12 14.19
N LEU A 118 18.02 21.22 14.98
CA LEU A 118 16.99 20.17 15.09
C LEU A 118 16.19 19.99 13.80
N PHE A 119 15.89 21.10 13.10
CA PHE A 119 14.97 21.15 11.96
C PHE A 119 15.52 21.83 10.70
N GLY A 120 16.75 22.34 10.69
CA GLY A 120 17.34 23.03 9.53
C GLY A 120 17.54 22.13 8.33
N GLY A 121 17.91 20.86 8.54
CA GLY A 121 17.82 19.80 7.52
C GLY A 121 16.42 19.17 7.41
N GLY A 122 15.49 19.55 8.29
CA GLY A 122 14.14 19.00 8.36
C GLY A 122 13.14 19.68 7.41
N ILE A 123 13.41 20.92 6.98
CA ILE A 123 12.63 21.55 5.91
C ILE A 123 12.98 20.88 4.58
N THR A 124 14.26 20.69 4.29
CA THR A 124 14.70 19.96 3.09
C THR A 124 14.22 18.51 3.11
N SER A 125 14.25 17.82 4.26
CA SER A 125 13.71 16.46 4.35
C SER A 125 12.21 16.38 4.07
N ILE A 126 11.40 17.30 4.62
CA ILE A 126 9.96 17.32 4.36
C ILE A 126 9.67 17.68 2.90
N VAL A 127 10.37 18.66 2.33
CA VAL A 127 10.24 18.99 0.91
C VAL A 127 10.60 17.79 0.05
N LEU A 128 11.69 17.08 0.35
CA LEU A 128 12.09 15.86 -0.36
C LEU A 128 11.05 14.74 -0.22
N VAL A 129 10.47 14.53 0.96
CA VAL A 129 9.42 13.53 1.19
C VAL A 129 8.15 13.90 0.41
N VAL A 130 7.74 15.16 0.45
CA VAL A 130 6.58 15.66 -0.31
C VAL A 130 6.81 15.53 -1.81
N MET A 131 8.00 15.92 -2.30
CA MET A 131 8.39 15.75 -3.70
C MET A 131 8.38 14.27 -4.10
N SER A 132 8.89 13.38 -3.24
CA SER A 132 8.85 11.93 -3.47
C SER A 132 7.42 11.42 -3.56
N ILE A 133 6.52 11.89 -2.69
CA ILE A 133 5.10 11.54 -2.74
C ILE A 133 4.46 12.05 -4.04
N LEU A 134 4.74 13.29 -4.46
CA LEU A 134 4.24 13.86 -5.72
C LEU A 134 4.72 13.06 -6.94
N LEU A 135 6.00 12.68 -6.97
CA LEU A 135 6.56 11.82 -8.01
C LEU A 135 5.88 10.45 -8.03
N LEU A 136 5.65 9.84 -6.87
CA LEU A 136 4.91 8.57 -6.78
C LEU A 136 3.46 8.71 -7.28
N ILE A 137 2.77 9.80 -6.95
CA ILE A 137 1.42 10.09 -7.46
C ILE A 137 1.45 10.26 -8.98
N LEU A 138 2.44 10.96 -9.52
CA LEU A 138 2.60 11.12 -10.97
C LEU A 138 2.85 9.77 -11.66
N MET A 139 3.72 8.94 -11.11
CA MET A 139 3.98 7.58 -11.61
C MET A 139 2.72 6.71 -11.56
N LEU A 140 1.97 6.77 -10.45
CA LEU A 140 0.68 6.08 -10.30
C LEU A 140 -0.32 6.55 -11.37
N TYR A 141 -0.40 7.86 -11.63
CA TYR A 141 -1.29 8.41 -12.64
C TYR A 141 -0.92 7.95 -14.06
N GLN A 142 0.37 8.00 -14.41
CA GLN A 142 0.83 7.52 -15.71
C GLN A 142 0.57 6.01 -15.88
N ARG A 143 0.86 5.21 -14.84
CA ARG A 143 0.63 3.76 -14.89
C ARG A 143 -0.86 3.42 -14.94
N ALA A 144 -1.71 4.13 -14.19
CA ALA A 144 -3.17 3.99 -14.29
C ALA A 144 -3.66 4.26 -15.72
N LYS A 145 -3.12 5.28 -16.40
CA LYS A 145 -3.47 5.57 -17.78
C LYS A 145 -3.07 4.43 -18.74
N MET A 146 -1.89 3.85 -18.56
CA MET A 146 -1.37 2.73 -19.38
C MET A 146 -2.15 1.42 -19.15
N GLU A 147 -2.49 1.13 -17.90
CA GLU A 147 -3.19 -0.09 -17.50
C GLU A 147 -4.69 -0.06 -17.81
N GLY A 148 -5.25 1.09 -18.17
CA GLY A 148 -6.68 1.23 -18.47
C GLY A 148 -7.54 1.69 -17.29
N GLY A 149 -6.91 2.11 -16.19
CA GLY A 149 -7.54 2.90 -15.13
C GLY A 149 -7.03 2.56 -13.72
N PHE A 150 -7.58 3.27 -12.74
CA PHE A 150 -7.15 3.20 -11.34
C PHE A 150 -7.44 1.83 -10.67
N TYR A 151 -8.60 1.23 -10.92
CA TYR A 151 -8.96 -0.04 -10.26
C TYR A 151 -8.10 -1.21 -10.74
N LEU A 152 -7.72 -1.23 -12.03
CA LEU A 152 -6.75 -2.20 -12.56
C LEU A 152 -5.34 -1.95 -12.04
N LEU A 153 -4.97 -0.71 -11.77
CA LEU A 153 -3.69 -0.43 -11.11
C LEU A 153 -3.67 -0.96 -9.67
N LEU A 154 -4.79 -0.83 -8.95
CA LEU A 154 -4.87 -1.29 -7.57
C LEU A 154 -4.69 -2.81 -7.42
N THR A 155 -5.04 -3.60 -8.43
CA THR A 155 -4.80 -5.05 -8.41
C THR A 155 -3.32 -5.41 -8.46
N ARG A 156 -2.47 -4.50 -8.97
CA ARG A 156 -1.03 -4.72 -9.14
C ARG A 156 -0.19 -4.30 -7.93
N GLU A 157 -0.72 -3.55 -6.95
CA GLU A 157 -0.18 -3.17 -5.61
C GLU A 157 1.28 -2.62 -5.49
N GLU A 158 2.14 -2.77 -6.49
CA GLU A 158 3.58 -2.46 -6.48
C GLU A 158 3.90 -1.02 -6.07
N LEU A 159 3.03 -0.09 -6.42
CA LEU A 159 3.22 1.34 -6.19
C LEU A 159 2.49 1.87 -4.95
N ILE A 160 1.63 1.07 -4.30
CA ILE A 160 0.85 1.48 -3.13
C ILE A 160 1.70 1.39 -1.86
N VAL A 161 2.46 0.31 -1.71
CA VAL A 161 3.35 0.08 -0.56
C VAL A 161 4.34 1.24 -0.34
N PRO A 162 5.11 1.72 -1.34
CA PRO A 162 6.03 2.84 -1.13
C PRO A 162 5.31 4.14 -0.73
N VAL A 163 4.09 4.38 -1.21
CA VAL A 163 3.28 5.55 -0.80
C VAL A 163 2.90 5.47 0.68
N ILE A 164 2.45 4.31 1.16
CA ILE A 164 2.12 4.11 2.58
C ILE A 164 3.36 4.34 3.45
N LEU A 165 4.51 3.81 3.06
CA LEU A 165 5.76 4.00 3.80
C LEU A 165 6.22 5.47 3.83
N ALA A 166 6.07 6.19 2.72
CA ALA A 166 6.36 7.62 2.64
C ALA A 166 5.42 8.44 3.55
N LEU A 167 4.12 8.11 3.58
CA LEU A 167 3.14 8.74 4.47
C LEU A 167 3.45 8.49 5.94
N ILE A 168 3.80 7.25 6.32
CA ILE A 168 4.22 6.94 7.70
C ILE A 168 5.44 7.78 8.11
N SER A 169 6.40 7.95 7.19
CA SER A 169 7.60 8.74 7.43
C SER A 169 7.27 10.23 7.63
N LEU A 170 6.41 10.80 6.77
CA LEU A 170 5.93 12.17 6.89
C LEU A 170 5.19 12.41 8.23
N LEU A 171 4.32 11.48 8.64
CA LEU A 171 3.58 11.57 9.90
C LEU A 171 4.50 11.59 11.13
N LYS A 172 5.62 10.86 11.10
CA LYS A 172 6.63 10.87 12.17
C LYS A 172 7.34 12.23 12.25
N ASP A 173 7.71 12.81 11.11
CA ASP A 173 8.36 14.13 11.07
C ASP A 173 7.43 15.25 11.55
N LEU A 174 6.16 15.20 11.15
CA LEU A 174 5.13 16.13 11.61
C LEU A 174 4.88 16.01 13.11
N GLU A 175 4.83 14.78 13.64
CA GLU A 175 4.72 14.55 15.07
C GLU A 175 5.89 15.14 15.85
N ARG A 176 7.12 14.89 15.40
CA ARG A 176 8.33 15.44 16.02
C ARG A 176 8.28 16.97 16.09
N LYS A 177 7.87 17.62 15.00
CA LYS A 177 7.66 19.08 14.96
C LYS A 177 6.54 19.55 15.89
N ARG A 178 5.45 18.79 15.98
CA ARG A 178 4.33 19.10 16.88
C ARG A 178 4.74 19.00 18.35
N ASN A 179 5.51 17.97 18.71
CA ASN A 179 6.00 17.79 20.08
C ASN A 179 6.98 18.91 20.45
N PHE A 180 7.87 19.31 19.55
CA PHE A 180 8.71 20.50 19.76
C PHE A 180 7.90 21.78 19.95
N LYS A 181 6.86 22.03 19.14
CA LYS A 181 5.98 23.19 19.32
C LYS A 181 5.23 23.15 20.66
N ARG A 182 4.86 21.95 21.14
CA ARG A 182 4.24 21.79 22.46
C ARG A 182 5.22 22.14 23.57
N LEU A 183 6.46 21.66 23.47
CA LEU A 183 7.54 22.03 24.40
C LEU A 183 7.71 23.56 24.43
N GLN A 184 7.79 24.20 23.27
CA GLN A 184 7.91 25.67 23.19
C GLN A 184 6.73 26.39 23.86
N LYS A 185 5.48 25.99 23.56
CA LYS A 185 4.29 26.56 24.18
C LYS A 185 4.23 26.35 25.69
N SER A 186 4.76 25.22 26.17
CA SER A 186 4.77 24.92 27.60
C SER A 186 5.70 25.82 28.41
N LEU A 187 6.62 26.53 27.74
CA LEU A 187 7.49 27.56 28.33
C LEU A 187 6.82 28.93 28.41
N ASP A 188 5.87 29.22 27.51
CA ASP A 188 5.13 30.50 27.48
C ASP A 188 4.06 30.59 28.57
N THR A 189 3.70 29.48 29.21
CA THR A 189 2.67 29.42 30.25
C THR A 189 3.35 29.40 31.62
N GLU A 190 2.99 30.30 32.54
CA GLU A 190 3.48 30.33 33.94
C GLU A 190 3.27 29.00 34.70
N GLU A 191 2.49 28.07 34.14
CA GLU A 191 2.35 26.68 34.58
C GLU A 191 3.65 25.84 34.46
N TYR A 192 4.73 26.37 33.89
CA TYR A 192 6.03 25.69 33.79
C TYR A 192 6.54 25.15 35.13
N SER A 193 6.18 25.80 36.24
CA SER A 193 6.63 25.43 37.59
C SER A 193 5.72 24.43 38.33
N ARG A 194 4.49 24.16 37.86
CA ARG A 194 3.45 23.53 38.70
C ARG A 194 2.92 22.16 38.27
N TYR A 195 3.22 21.67 37.08
CA TYR A 195 2.65 20.41 36.55
C TYR A 195 3.72 19.30 36.42
N SER A 196 3.55 18.20 37.17
CA SER A 196 4.28 16.95 36.98
C SER A 196 3.84 16.29 35.66
N GLY A 197 4.79 15.79 34.87
CA GLY A 197 4.53 15.19 33.57
C GLY A 197 4.17 13.71 33.67
N ASP A 198 2.92 13.35 33.34
CA ASP A 198 2.47 11.94 33.37
C ASP A 198 3.15 11.06 32.31
N TYR A 199 4.25 10.42 32.71
CA TYR A 199 5.01 9.48 31.88
C TYR A 199 4.17 8.27 31.46
N LEU A 200 3.30 7.76 32.33
CA LEU A 200 2.50 6.56 32.04
C LEU A 200 1.50 6.83 30.91
N LEU A 201 0.85 7.99 30.93
CA LEU A 201 -0.04 8.43 29.85
C LEU A 201 0.72 8.62 28.53
N MET A 202 1.89 9.29 28.56
CA MET A 202 2.74 9.46 27.38
C MET A 202 3.19 8.10 26.82
N ARG A 203 3.60 7.19 27.70
CA ARG A 203 4.02 5.83 27.37
C ARG A 203 2.91 5.07 26.68
N ASN A 204 1.70 5.04 27.27
CA ASN A 204 0.57 4.29 26.72
C ASN A 204 0.16 4.81 25.33
N LYS A 205 0.10 6.14 25.14
CA LYS A 205 -0.14 6.75 23.81
C LYS A 205 0.92 6.35 22.79
N SER A 206 2.18 6.33 23.22
CA SER A 206 3.31 5.94 22.37
C SER A 206 3.31 4.46 22.00
N ILE A 207 2.93 3.59 22.94
CA ILE A 207 2.78 2.14 22.71
C ILE A 207 1.69 1.90 21.68
N ILE A 208 0.47 2.41 21.91
CA ILE A 208 -0.67 2.23 21.00
C ILE A 208 -0.30 2.66 19.58
N LYS A 209 0.32 3.83 19.44
CA LYS A 209 0.72 4.36 18.14
C LYS A 209 1.78 3.50 17.44
N LYS A 210 2.83 3.08 18.18
CA LYS A 210 3.87 2.19 17.62
C LYS A 210 3.29 0.82 17.25
N SER A 211 2.35 0.29 18.03
CA SER A 211 1.64 -0.95 17.73
C SER A 211 0.80 -0.85 16.46
N ILE A 212 0.11 0.27 16.23
CA ILE A 212 -0.64 0.51 14.98
C ILE A 212 0.32 0.52 13.78
N TYR A 213 1.46 1.23 13.86
CA TYR A 213 2.43 1.23 12.76
C TYR A 213 3.03 -0.16 12.50
N LEU A 214 3.36 -0.89 13.57
CA LEU A 214 3.88 -2.25 13.46
C LEU A 214 2.85 -3.19 12.81
N PHE A 215 1.59 -3.08 13.22
CA PHE A 215 0.49 -3.86 12.64
C PHE A 215 0.32 -3.58 11.16
N ILE A 216 0.33 -2.30 10.73
CA ILE A 216 0.24 -1.93 9.32
C ILE A 216 1.41 -2.52 8.52
N ILE A 217 2.63 -2.42 9.03
CA ILE A 217 3.83 -2.96 8.36
C ILE A 217 3.74 -4.48 8.26
N LEU A 218 3.40 -5.16 9.35
CA LEU A 218 3.26 -6.62 9.37
C LEU A 218 2.14 -7.08 8.43
N PHE A 219 1.02 -6.37 8.41
CA PHE A 219 -0.09 -6.66 7.50
C PHE A 219 0.33 -6.58 6.03
N ILE A 220 1.09 -5.53 5.65
CA ILE A 220 1.64 -5.39 4.29
C ILE A 220 2.61 -6.54 3.97
N ILE A 221 3.49 -6.90 4.91
CA ILE A 221 4.44 -8.00 4.69
C ILE A 221 3.69 -9.32 4.50
N VAL A 222 2.73 -9.63 5.38
CA VAL A 222 1.91 -10.85 5.30
C VAL A 222 1.10 -10.88 4.00
N SER A 223 0.52 -9.76 3.55
CA SER A 223 -0.23 -9.72 2.30
C SER A 223 0.67 -9.97 1.08
N LEU A 224 1.91 -9.45 1.08
CA LEU A 224 2.88 -9.71 0.03
C LEU A 224 3.29 -11.20 -0.01
N PHE A 225 3.58 -11.80 1.13
CA PHE A 225 3.89 -13.24 1.19
C PHE A 225 2.71 -14.09 0.75
N TYR A 226 1.49 -13.74 1.17
CA TYR A 226 0.29 -14.46 0.77
C TYR A 226 0.04 -14.34 -0.74
N LYS A 227 0.25 -13.15 -1.33
CA LYS A 227 0.20 -12.95 -2.78
C LYS A 227 1.17 -13.86 -3.50
N VAL A 228 2.45 -13.85 -3.13
CA VAL A 228 3.49 -14.69 -3.76
C VAL A 228 3.14 -16.18 -3.64
N SER A 229 2.57 -16.62 -2.52
CA SER A 229 2.15 -18.01 -2.33
C SER A 229 0.97 -18.43 -3.24
N LYS A 230 0.14 -17.47 -3.64
CA LYS A 230 -1.05 -17.69 -4.48
C LYS A 230 -0.82 -17.45 -5.96
N ASP A 231 0.28 -16.80 -6.32
CA ASP A 231 0.69 -16.53 -7.69
C ASP A 231 1.23 -17.81 -8.33
N LYS A 232 0.44 -18.44 -9.20
CA LYS A 232 0.77 -19.75 -9.78
C LYS A 232 0.37 -19.81 -11.24
N TYR A 233 1.26 -20.36 -12.06
CA TYR A 233 0.99 -20.78 -13.43
C TYR A 233 0.82 -22.29 -13.43
N ILE A 234 -0.27 -22.78 -14.02
CA ILE A 234 -0.60 -24.21 -14.12
C ILE A 234 -0.93 -24.49 -15.58
N ASN A 235 -0.32 -25.53 -16.14
CA ASN A 235 -0.61 -25.93 -17.52
C ASN A 235 -2.03 -26.49 -17.61
N LEU A 236 -2.75 -26.22 -18.70
CA LEU A 236 -4.12 -26.74 -18.88
C LEU A 236 -4.17 -28.28 -18.97
N SER A 237 -3.05 -28.92 -19.30
CA SER A 237 -2.90 -30.39 -19.28
C SER A 237 -2.86 -30.99 -17.86
N GLU A 238 -2.52 -30.20 -16.85
CA GLU A 238 -2.41 -30.64 -15.45
C GLU A 238 -3.70 -30.45 -14.66
N ILE A 239 -4.75 -29.88 -15.28
CA ILE A 239 -6.02 -29.57 -14.63
C ILE A 239 -7.00 -30.71 -14.92
N ASP A 240 -7.33 -31.48 -13.88
CA ASP A 240 -8.26 -32.61 -13.99
C ASP A 240 -9.68 -32.19 -14.43
N ASN A 241 -10.17 -31.05 -13.94
CA ASN A 241 -11.50 -30.56 -14.27
C ASN A 241 -11.57 -29.02 -14.26
N LEU A 242 -11.64 -28.44 -15.46
CA LEU A 242 -11.76 -27.00 -15.67
C LEU A 242 -13.15 -26.45 -15.28
N ASP A 243 -14.17 -27.30 -15.21
CA ASP A 243 -15.56 -26.93 -14.87
C ASP A 243 -15.75 -26.42 -13.44
N THR A 244 -14.74 -26.66 -12.60
CA THR A 244 -14.73 -26.15 -11.22
C THR A 244 -14.33 -24.67 -11.13
N LEU A 245 -13.84 -24.09 -12.22
CA LEU A 245 -13.35 -22.72 -12.28
C LEU A 245 -14.30 -21.82 -13.08
N PRO A 246 -14.43 -20.54 -12.70
CA PRO A 246 -15.30 -19.58 -13.39
C PRO A 246 -14.63 -19.03 -14.67
N VAL A 247 -14.10 -19.93 -15.50
CA VAL A 247 -13.47 -19.65 -16.79
C VAL A 247 -14.04 -20.59 -17.85
N ILE A 248 -14.06 -20.14 -19.10
CA ILE A 248 -14.50 -20.95 -20.24
C ILE A 248 -13.28 -21.39 -21.07
N SER A 249 -13.42 -22.48 -21.80
CA SER A 249 -12.48 -23.06 -22.75
C SER A 249 -12.99 -22.93 -24.18
N ILE A 250 -12.12 -23.19 -25.18
CA ILE A 250 -12.54 -23.23 -26.59
C ILE A 250 -13.65 -24.28 -26.79
N GLY A 251 -13.56 -25.43 -26.11
CA GLY A 251 -14.57 -26.49 -26.18
C GLY A 251 -15.94 -26.11 -25.61
N ASP A 252 -16.02 -25.08 -24.77
CA ASP A 252 -17.30 -24.59 -24.23
C ASP A 252 -18.06 -23.70 -25.24
N ILE A 253 -17.37 -23.17 -26.26
CA ILE A 253 -17.93 -22.18 -27.20
C ILE A 253 -17.94 -22.68 -28.65
N GLU A 254 -17.04 -23.58 -29.03
CA GLU A 254 -16.92 -24.10 -30.39
C GLU A 254 -17.68 -25.41 -30.59
N THR A 255 -18.21 -25.57 -31.81
CA THR A 255 -18.90 -26.81 -32.22
C THR A 255 -18.00 -27.71 -33.08
N LEU A 256 -16.88 -27.20 -33.56
CA LEU A 256 -15.90 -27.94 -34.33
C LEU A 256 -14.96 -28.71 -33.40
N ASP A 257 -14.61 -29.94 -33.79
CA ASP A 257 -13.60 -30.71 -33.09
C ASP A 257 -12.24 -29.99 -33.19
N TYR A 258 -11.61 -29.80 -32.03
CA TYR A 258 -10.31 -29.14 -31.92
C TYR A 258 -9.37 -29.93 -31.01
N SER A 259 -8.08 -29.76 -31.27
CA SER A 259 -6.99 -30.22 -30.41
C SER A 259 -6.21 -29.01 -29.91
N ARG A 260 -5.65 -29.06 -28.70
CA ARG A 260 -4.80 -27.97 -28.21
C ARG A 260 -3.52 -27.90 -29.02
N ASP A 261 -3.05 -26.69 -29.31
CA ASP A 261 -1.79 -26.48 -30.01
C ASP A 261 -0.60 -26.75 -29.07
N GLU A 262 -0.16 -28.00 -29.04
CA GLU A 262 1.07 -28.42 -28.33
C GLU A 262 2.36 -28.02 -29.08
N SER A 263 2.25 -27.53 -30.32
CA SER A 263 3.37 -27.22 -31.20
C SER A 263 3.89 -25.78 -31.05
N SER A 264 3.22 -24.95 -30.26
CA SER A 264 3.62 -23.58 -29.88
C SER A 264 4.85 -23.52 -28.93
N LEU A 265 5.80 -24.45 -29.14
CA LEU A 265 7.16 -24.54 -28.57
C LEU A 265 7.97 -23.22 -28.57
N ALA A 266 7.50 -22.16 -29.23
CA ALA A 266 8.09 -20.84 -29.19
C ALA A 266 7.79 -20.04 -27.90
N ILE A 267 6.77 -20.42 -27.11
CA ILE A 267 6.41 -19.69 -25.88
C ILE A 267 6.70 -20.48 -24.60
N ILE A 268 7.11 -21.76 -24.69
CA ILE A 268 7.50 -22.55 -23.52
C ILE A 268 8.77 -21.97 -22.89
N LYS A 269 8.66 -21.37 -21.70
CA LYS A 269 9.80 -20.91 -20.91
C LYS A 269 9.86 -21.70 -19.60
N GLY A 270 10.77 -22.68 -19.56
CA GLY A 270 10.80 -23.67 -18.48
C GLY A 270 9.77 -24.77 -18.75
N ASP A 271 8.99 -25.13 -17.73
CA ASP A 271 7.98 -26.20 -17.79
C ASP A 271 6.55 -25.67 -18.04
N ILE A 272 6.39 -24.38 -18.39
CA ILE A 272 5.07 -23.73 -18.57
C ILE A 272 4.77 -23.55 -20.06
N ASP A 273 3.64 -24.11 -20.51
CA ASP A 273 3.05 -23.84 -21.81
C ASP A 273 2.27 -22.54 -21.78
N TYR A 274 2.91 -21.45 -22.18
CA TYR A 274 2.29 -20.12 -22.24
C TYR A 274 1.24 -19.98 -23.37
N GLY A 275 1.04 -20.99 -24.21
CA GLY A 275 -0.09 -21.08 -25.14
C GLY A 275 -1.33 -21.73 -24.51
N ASN A 276 -1.14 -22.54 -23.45
CA ASN A 276 -2.19 -23.32 -22.79
C ASN A 276 -1.97 -23.36 -21.26
N TYR A 277 -2.29 -22.26 -20.58
CA TYR A 277 -2.13 -22.16 -19.12
C TYR A 277 -3.28 -21.45 -18.43
N ILE A 278 -3.36 -21.65 -17.12
CA ILE A 278 -4.09 -20.78 -16.21
C ILE A 278 -3.12 -20.14 -15.21
N HIS A 279 -3.22 -18.83 -15.07
CA HIS A 279 -2.54 -18.05 -14.05
C HIS A 279 -3.54 -17.69 -12.96
N SER A 280 -3.30 -18.21 -11.76
CA SER A 280 -4.02 -17.85 -10.54
C SER A 280 -3.25 -16.78 -9.80
N ALA A 281 -3.92 -15.68 -9.45
CA ALA A 281 -3.35 -14.59 -8.68
C ALA A 281 -4.26 -14.17 -7.52
N TRP A 282 -3.66 -13.48 -6.54
CA TRP A 282 -4.36 -12.89 -5.40
C TRP A 282 -3.89 -11.46 -5.14
N ASN A 283 -4.82 -10.59 -4.81
CA ASN A 283 -4.51 -9.29 -4.20
C ASN A 283 -5.58 -8.92 -3.16
N LEU A 284 -5.33 -7.85 -2.41
CA LEU A 284 -6.20 -7.46 -1.29
C LEU A 284 -7.61 -7.06 -1.75
N LEU A 285 -7.76 -6.51 -2.95
CA LEU A 285 -9.05 -6.02 -3.45
C LEU A 285 -9.78 -7.02 -4.35
N VAL A 286 -9.05 -7.97 -4.91
CA VAL A 286 -9.49 -9.03 -5.82
C VAL A 286 -8.93 -10.35 -5.27
N PRO A 287 -9.64 -10.97 -4.30
CA PRO A 287 -9.20 -12.20 -3.66
C PRO A 287 -9.14 -13.43 -4.56
N ARG A 288 -9.70 -13.39 -5.79
CA ARG A 288 -9.51 -14.43 -6.80
C ARG A 288 -9.38 -13.77 -8.17
N GLU A 289 -8.25 -14.01 -8.81
CA GLU A 289 -7.96 -13.58 -10.17
C GLU A 289 -7.49 -14.80 -10.95
N TYR A 290 -8.13 -15.09 -12.07
CA TYR A 290 -7.70 -16.15 -13.00
C TYR A 290 -7.48 -15.54 -14.37
N SER A 291 -6.38 -15.91 -15.03
CA SER A 291 -6.13 -15.60 -16.43
C SER A 291 -5.83 -16.89 -17.18
N LEU A 292 -6.72 -17.31 -18.05
CA LEU A 292 -6.56 -18.48 -18.91
C LEU A 292 -6.14 -18.00 -20.30
N SER A 293 -5.20 -18.72 -20.90
CA SER A 293 -4.87 -18.62 -22.32
C SER A 293 -4.90 -20.03 -22.89
N GLU A 294 -5.65 -20.23 -23.97
CA GLU A 294 -5.77 -21.50 -24.68
C GLU A 294 -5.65 -21.27 -26.18
N THR A 295 -4.88 -22.11 -26.85
CA THR A 295 -4.69 -22.07 -28.31
C THR A 295 -5.13 -23.42 -28.89
N GLY A 296 -6.00 -23.39 -29.90
CA GLY A 296 -6.54 -24.58 -30.54
C GLY A 296 -6.07 -24.75 -31.97
N ILE A 297 -6.07 -25.99 -32.45
CA ILE A 297 -5.96 -26.38 -33.85
C ILE A 297 -7.23 -27.15 -34.19
N PHE A 298 -8.05 -26.61 -35.08
CA PHE A 298 -9.21 -27.35 -35.60
C PHE A 298 -8.76 -28.54 -36.46
N GLU A 299 -9.44 -29.67 -36.32
CA GLU A 299 -9.14 -30.85 -37.14
C GLU A 299 -9.34 -30.53 -38.65
N LYS A 300 -8.43 -31.01 -39.51
CA LYS A 300 -8.40 -30.62 -40.93
C LYS A 300 -9.68 -31.06 -41.68
N GLY A 301 -10.59 -30.10 -41.90
CA GLY A 301 -11.69 -30.08 -42.84
C GLY A 301 -12.36 -28.69 -42.89
N ASN A 302 -12.82 -28.22 -44.06
CA ASN A 302 -13.56 -26.97 -44.40
C ASN A 302 -13.22 -25.61 -43.70
N TYR A 303 -12.29 -25.56 -42.75
CA TYR A 303 -11.85 -24.34 -42.07
C TYR A 303 -10.55 -23.86 -42.71
N GLU A 304 -10.61 -22.72 -43.40
CA GLU A 304 -9.45 -22.08 -44.04
C GLU A 304 -8.86 -20.93 -43.19
N GLY A 305 -9.29 -20.77 -41.94
CA GLY A 305 -8.88 -19.68 -41.04
C GLY A 305 -7.62 -19.98 -40.23
N GLU A 306 -7.16 -18.97 -39.48
CA GLU A 306 -6.05 -19.13 -38.52
C GLU A 306 -6.49 -19.94 -37.29
N ASN A 307 -5.51 -20.46 -36.56
CA ASN A 307 -5.73 -21.24 -35.34
C ASN A 307 -6.41 -20.37 -34.25
N PRO A 308 -7.52 -20.82 -33.64
CA PRO A 308 -8.23 -20.05 -32.65
C PRO A 308 -7.41 -19.85 -31.38
N ARG A 309 -7.55 -18.67 -30.77
CA ARG A 309 -7.00 -18.38 -29.44
C ARG A 309 -8.06 -17.80 -28.53
N LEU A 310 -8.08 -18.26 -27.30
CA LEU A 310 -8.98 -17.80 -26.25
C LEU A 310 -8.18 -17.28 -25.06
N ASP A 311 -8.41 -16.02 -24.71
CA ASP A 311 -7.91 -15.42 -23.47
C ASP A 311 -9.10 -15.08 -22.56
N VAL A 312 -9.11 -15.61 -21.34
CA VAL A 312 -10.17 -15.37 -20.34
C VAL A 312 -9.57 -14.77 -19.08
N HIS A 313 -10.09 -13.63 -18.64
CA HIS A 313 -9.72 -12.99 -17.38
C HIS A 313 -10.92 -12.92 -16.43
N TYR A 314 -10.83 -13.64 -15.31
CA TYR A 314 -11.81 -13.59 -14.22
C TYR A 314 -11.28 -12.77 -13.04
N TYR A 315 -12.15 -11.93 -12.47
CA TYR A 315 -11.89 -11.15 -11.27
C TYR A 315 -13.05 -11.25 -10.28
N LEU A 316 -12.77 -11.71 -9.06
CA LEU A 316 -13.70 -11.62 -7.94
C LEU A 316 -13.37 -10.38 -7.10
N GLY A 317 -14.13 -9.31 -7.24
CA GLY A 317 -14.00 -8.12 -6.39
C GLY A 317 -14.35 -8.41 -4.93
N ARG A 318 -13.58 -7.87 -3.98
CA ARG A 318 -13.88 -7.98 -2.54
C ARG A 318 -15.22 -7.32 -2.20
N THR A 319 -15.54 -6.22 -2.89
CA THR A 319 -16.82 -5.51 -2.81
C THR A 319 -17.37 -5.25 -4.20
N GLU A 320 -18.68 -4.99 -4.28
CA GLU A 320 -19.34 -4.63 -5.55
C GLU A 320 -18.81 -3.31 -6.12
N THR A 321 -18.37 -2.37 -5.28
CA THR A 321 -17.74 -1.13 -5.73
C THR A 321 -16.43 -1.36 -6.47
N ILE A 322 -15.59 -2.29 -5.98
CA ILE A 322 -14.37 -2.70 -6.68
C ILE A 322 -14.73 -3.33 -8.02
N ALA A 323 -15.75 -4.20 -8.04
CA ALA A 323 -16.18 -4.83 -9.28
C ALA A 323 -16.70 -3.81 -10.31
N LYS A 324 -17.58 -2.88 -9.91
CA LYS A 324 -18.06 -1.77 -10.77
C LYS A 324 -16.91 -0.89 -11.27
N GLY A 325 -15.89 -0.68 -10.44
CA GLY A 325 -14.68 0.05 -10.82
C GLY A 325 -13.89 -0.68 -11.89
N LEU A 326 -13.63 -1.98 -11.69
CA LEU A 326 -12.92 -2.84 -12.63
C LEU A 326 -13.65 -2.97 -13.97
N GLU A 327 -14.97 -3.18 -13.95
CA GLU A 327 -15.83 -3.20 -15.15
C GLU A 327 -15.61 -1.95 -16.01
N LYS A 328 -15.74 -0.76 -15.41
CA LYS A 328 -15.53 0.51 -16.12
C LYS A 328 -14.11 0.63 -16.69
N ASN A 329 -13.12 0.15 -15.94
CA ASN A 329 -11.71 0.24 -16.34
C ASN A 329 -11.44 -0.70 -17.53
N LEU A 330 -11.87 -1.96 -17.43
CA LEU A 330 -11.76 -2.97 -18.49
C LEU A 330 -12.50 -2.52 -19.77
N ALA A 331 -13.73 -2.04 -19.64
CA ALA A 331 -14.49 -1.53 -20.77
C ALA A 331 -13.78 -0.34 -21.45
N SER A 332 -13.23 0.59 -20.67
CA SER A 332 -12.52 1.77 -21.20
C SER A 332 -11.15 1.45 -21.81
N ARG A 333 -10.43 0.45 -21.27
CA ARG A 333 -9.14 -0.03 -21.80
C ARG A 333 -9.28 -0.53 -23.23
N ARG A 334 -10.37 -1.23 -23.53
CA ARG A 334 -10.64 -1.81 -24.85
C ARG A 334 -10.96 -0.75 -25.90
N VAL A 335 -11.77 0.25 -25.55
CA VAL A 335 -12.01 1.44 -26.42
C VAL A 335 -10.70 2.12 -26.82
N ARG A 336 -9.71 2.17 -25.91
CA ARG A 336 -8.41 2.83 -26.16
C ARG A 336 -7.41 2.01 -26.96
N ARG A 337 -7.38 0.68 -26.81
CA ARG A 337 -6.34 -0.18 -27.42
C ARG A 337 -6.74 -0.78 -28.77
N TYR A 338 -8.02 -1.09 -28.98
CA TYR A 338 -8.45 -1.89 -30.14
C TYR A 338 -9.44 -1.17 -31.07
N THR A 339 -9.86 0.05 -30.72
CA THR A 339 -10.85 0.87 -31.47
C THR A 339 -12.20 0.18 -31.68
N ALA A 340 -12.42 -1.01 -31.11
CA ALA A 340 -13.73 -1.65 -30.99
C ALA A 340 -14.40 -1.08 -29.74
N LYS A 341 -15.50 -0.35 -29.94
CA LYS A 341 -16.28 0.18 -28.82
C LYS A 341 -17.13 -0.95 -28.28
N PHE A 342 -16.88 -1.38 -27.05
CA PHE A 342 -17.82 -2.24 -26.34
C PHE A 342 -19.20 -1.58 -26.35
N ILE A 343 -20.17 -2.26 -26.95
CA ILE A 343 -21.57 -1.86 -26.87
C ILE A 343 -22.15 -2.60 -25.68
N LYS A 344 -22.88 -1.87 -24.83
CA LYS A 344 -23.62 -2.50 -23.75
C LYS A 344 -24.78 -3.28 -24.39
N ILE A 345 -24.70 -4.59 -24.34
CA ILE A 345 -25.70 -5.50 -24.95
C ILE A 345 -26.87 -5.68 -24.00
N GLN A 346 -26.59 -5.82 -22.69
CA GLN A 346 -27.62 -6.09 -21.70
C GLN A 346 -27.27 -5.47 -20.33
N GLU A 347 -28.32 -5.00 -19.65
CA GLU A 347 -28.32 -4.66 -18.24
C GLU A 347 -29.61 -5.19 -17.63
N ASN A 348 -29.51 -6.19 -16.76
CA ASN A 348 -30.61 -6.58 -15.90
C ASN A 348 -30.14 -6.52 -14.42
N ASN A 349 -31.02 -6.88 -13.50
CA ASN A 349 -30.68 -6.83 -12.07
C ASN A 349 -29.56 -7.80 -11.67
N GLU A 350 -29.20 -8.75 -12.53
CA GLU A 350 -28.26 -9.84 -12.23
C GLU A 350 -26.91 -9.70 -12.96
N TYR A 351 -26.92 -9.25 -14.22
CA TYR A 351 -25.78 -9.15 -15.13
C TYR A 351 -25.72 -7.80 -15.85
N ILE A 352 -24.48 -7.38 -16.10
CA ILE A 352 -24.17 -6.40 -17.15
C ILE A 352 -23.28 -7.08 -18.18
N VAL A 353 -23.69 -7.00 -19.45
CA VAL A 353 -22.96 -7.61 -20.57
C VAL A 353 -22.57 -6.53 -21.58
N TYR A 354 -21.30 -6.55 -21.95
CA TYR A 354 -20.76 -5.79 -23.07
C TYR A 354 -20.20 -6.76 -24.09
N GLY A 355 -20.37 -6.46 -25.37
CA GLY A 355 -19.75 -7.23 -26.45
C GLY A 355 -19.32 -6.33 -27.59
N GLY A 356 -18.44 -6.87 -28.43
CA GLY A 356 -17.96 -6.22 -29.63
C GLY A 356 -17.15 -7.18 -30.48
N GLU A 357 -17.21 -6.98 -31.79
CA GLU A 357 -16.48 -7.77 -32.78
C GLU A 357 -15.72 -6.83 -33.71
N LYS A 358 -14.46 -7.17 -34.02
CA LYS A 358 -13.63 -6.42 -34.97
C LYS A 358 -12.49 -7.29 -35.48
N GLU A 359 -12.27 -7.29 -36.79
CA GLU A 359 -11.08 -7.88 -37.44
C GLU A 359 -10.79 -9.32 -36.96
N GLY A 360 -11.80 -10.20 -36.92
CA GLY A 360 -11.64 -11.59 -36.48
C GLY A 360 -11.55 -11.79 -34.96
N THR A 361 -11.55 -10.72 -34.17
CA THR A 361 -11.57 -10.77 -32.70
C THR A 361 -12.96 -10.47 -32.15
N LYS A 362 -13.44 -11.33 -31.25
CA LYS A 362 -14.69 -11.18 -30.50
C LYS A 362 -14.35 -10.99 -29.02
N SER A 363 -14.82 -9.90 -28.43
CA SER A 363 -14.60 -9.60 -27.01
C SER A 363 -15.92 -9.52 -26.27
N VAL A 364 -15.98 -10.12 -25.08
CA VAL A 364 -17.16 -10.10 -24.19
C VAL A 364 -16.73 -9.75 -22.78
N LEU A 365 -17.46 -8.84 -22.12
CA LEU A 365 -17.27 -8.50 -20.71
C LEU A 365 -18.59 -8.68 -19.97
N VAL A 366 -18.62 -9.59 -18.99
CA VAL A 366 -19.77 -9.87 -18.13
C VAL A 366 -19.44 -9.50 -16.70
N ARG A 367 -20.35 -8.81 -16.01
CA ARG A 367 -20.31 -8.61 -14.55
C ARG A 367 -21.56 -9.19 -13.89
N LYS A 368 -21.39 -10.12 -12.95
CA LYS A 368 -22.43 -10.63 -12.04
C LYS A 368 -22.10 -10.22 -10.60
N GLY A 369 -22.79 -9.23 -10.07
CA GLY A 369 -22.52 -8.72 -8.72
C GLY A 369 -21.05 -8.29 -8.53
N ARG A 370 -20.26 -9.11 -7.82
CA ARG A 370 -18.83 -8.90 -7.55
C ARG A 370 -17.88 -9.59 -8.54
N GLU A 371 -18.40 -10.45 -9.39
CA GLU A 371 -17.64 -11.27 -10.33
C GLU A 371 -17.61 -10.59 -11.70
N ILE A 372 -16.45 -10.64 -12.35
CA ILE A 372 -16.24 -10.06 -13.67
C ILE A 372 -15.49 -11.09 -14.51
N VAL A 373 -15.97 -11.33 -15.72
CA VAL A 373 -15.29 -12.16 -16.72
C VAL A 373 -15.10 -11.31 -17.97
N LEU A 374 -13.86 -11.19 -18.42
CA LEU A 374 -13.51 -10.67 -19.74
C LEU A 374 -13.03 -11.83 -20.60
N VAL A 375 -13.60 -11.99 -21.78
CA VAL A 375 -13.23 -13.00 -22.76
C VAL A 375 -12.80 -12.29 -24.03
N ASP A 376 -11.69 -12.75 -24.60
CA ASP A 376 -11.19 -12.35 -25.90
C ASP A 376 -10.95 -13.60 -26.74
N TYR A 377 -11.71 -13.72 -27.83
CA TYR A 377 -11.66 -14.86 -28.72
C TYR A 377 -11.21 -14.41 -30.11
N TYR A 378 -10.19 -15.07 -30.63
CA TYR A 378 -9.49 -14.73 -31.86
C TYR A 378 -9.67 -15.85 -32.86
N ASP A 379 -9.99 -15.49 -34.11
CA ASP A 379 -9.91 -16.38 -35.28
C ASP A 379 -10.63 -17.72 -35.08
N GLY A 380 -11.86 -17.64 -34.57
CA GLY A 380 -12.73 -18.79 -34.39
C GLY A 380 -14.17 -18.53 -34.86
N THR A 381 -14.98 -19.58 -34.86
CA THR A 381 -16.30 -19.61 -35.50
C THR A 381 -17.44 -19.21 -34.57
N ALA A 382 -17.28 -19.40 -33.26
CA ALA A 382 -18.26 -19.07 -32.22
C ALA A 382 -18.67 -17.60 -32.27
N SER A 383 -19.98 -17.33 -32.16
CA SER A 383 -20.52 -15.99 -32.16
C SER A 383 -20.32 -15.28 -30.81
N VAL A 384 -20.55 -13.96 -30.76
CA VAL A 384 -20.53 -13.21 -29.49
C VAL A 384 -21.58 -13.76 -28.53
N GLU A 385 -22.72 -14.22 -29.06
CA GLU A 385 -23.82 -14.81 -28.33
C GLU A 385 -23.43 -16.13 -27.66
N ASP A 386 -22.75 -17.02 -28.39
CA ASP A 386 -22.27 -18.31 -27.87
C ASP A 386 -21.31 -18.08 -26.69
N ILE A 387 -20.41 -17.10 -26.80
CA ILE A 387 -19.48 -16.71 -25.73
C ILE A 387 -20.25 -16.18 -24.50
N VAL A 388 -21.27 -15.34 -24.70
CA VAL A 388 -22.06 -14.81 -23.59
C VAL A 388 -22.81 -15.93 -22.87
N GLU A 389 -23.42 -16.86 -23.61
CA GLU A 389 -24.15 -18.00 -23.03
C GLU A 389 -23.21 -18.86 -22.17
N ALA A 390 -22.05 -19.24 -22.71
CA ALA A 390 -21.06 -20.03 -21.98
C ALA A 390 -20.59 -19.34 -20.69
N VAL A 391 -20.33 -18.02 -20.73
CA VAL A 391 -19.90 -17.26 -19.55
C VAL A 391 -20.99 -17.15 -18.50
N VAL A 392 -22.24 -16.90 -18.90
CA VAL A 392 -23.37 -16.78 -17.95
C VAL A 392 -23.66 -18.13 -17.29
N GLU A 393 -23.62 -19.23 -18.05
CA GLU A 393 -23.76 -20.58 -17.52
C GLU A 393 -22.65 -20.88 -16.50
N ARG A 394 -21.40 -20.54 -16.81
CA ARG A 394 -20.25 -20.73 -15.91
C ARG A 394 -20.36 -19.95 -14.60
N LEU A 395 -20.98 -18.78 -14.64
CA LEU A 395 -21.27 -17.96 -13.45
C LEU A 395 -22.51 -18.43 -12.68
N GLY A 396 -23.14 -19.53 -13.09
CA GLY A 396 -24.34 -20.09 -12.47
C GLY A 396 -25.56 -19.18 -12.64
N GLY A 397 -25.70 -18.55 -13.80
CA GLY A 397 -26.84 -17.70 -14.17
C GLY A 397 -27.91 -18.41 -14.97
N GLU A 398 -29.12 -17.85 -14.98
CA GLU A 398 -30.10 -18.22 -16.00
C GLU A 398 -29.63 -17.69 -17.36
N ASN A 399 -29.66 -18.53 -18.40
CA ASN A 399 -29.29 -18.11 -19.76
C ASN A 399 -30.08 -16.85 -20.15
N PRO A 400 -29.44 -15.81 -20.71
CA PRO A 400 -30.14 -14.61 -21.12
C PRO A 400 -31.25 -15.01 -22.10
N VAL A 401 -32.50 -14.80 -21.69
CA VAL A 401 -33.73 -15.35 -22.31
C VAL A 401 -33.96 -14.88 -23.76
N PHE A 402 -33.11 -14.03 -24.33
CA PHE A 402 -33.40 -13.27 -25.54
C PHE A 402 -33.15 -13.97 -26.88
N TRP A 403 -32.50 -15.14 -26.94
CA TRP A 403 -32.04 -15.68 -28.24
C TRP A 403 -32.60 -17.06 -28.64
N LYS A 404 -33.53 -17.65 -27.88
CA LYS A 404 -34.22 -18.89 -28.30
C LYS A 404 -35.19 -18.71 -29.47
N GLY A 405 -35.38 -17.49 -29.98
CA GLY A 405 -36.37 -17.16 -31.01
C GLY A 405 -35.87 -17.06 -32.45
N ASN A 406 -34.55 -17.12 -32.72
CA ASN A 406 -34.06 -16.83 -34.08
C ASN A 406 -32.81 -17.61 -34.49
N LYS A 407 -32.83 -18.95 -34.39
CA LYS A 407 -31.84 -19.82 -35.06
C LYS A 407 -32.00 -19.87 -36.60
N SER A 408 -32.88 -19.04 -37.17
CA SER A 408 -33.10 -18.96 -38.61
C SER A 408 -33.05 -17.50 -39.10
N ARG A 409 -31.95 -17.16 -39.76
CA ARG A 409 -31.67 -15.94 -40.55
C ARG A 409 -31.06 -14.75 -39.81
N GLY A 410 -29.83 -14.43 -40.24
CA GLY A 410 -29.26 -13.10 -40.23
C GLY A 410 -28.32 -12.84 -39.05
N GLY A 411 -27.01 -12.87 -39.32
CA GLY A 411 -26.02 -12.29 -38.42
C GLY A 411 -26.38 -10.84 -38.09
N LEU A 412 -26.00 -10.41 -36.89
CA LEU A 412 -26.14 -9.03 -36.47
C LEU A 412 -25.49 -8.11 -37.53
N LEU A 413 -26.31 -7.33 -38.23
CA LEU A 413 -25.81 -6.19 -39.00
C LEU A 413 -25.30 -5.16 -38.00
N LEU A 414 -24.00 -5.23 -37.69
CA LEU A 414 -23.26 -4.08 -37.19
C LEU A 414 -23.45 -2.94 -38.21
N PRO A 415 -23.78 -1.70 -37.78
CA PRO A 415 -23.94 -0.61 -38.73
C PRO A 415 -22.63 -0.38 -39.49
N ASP A 416 -22.69 -0.48 -40.83
CA ASP A 416 -21.59 -0.17 -41.74
C ASP A 416 -20.99 1.20 -41.40
N TYR A 417 -19.75 1.19 -40.89
CA TYR A 417 -19.00 2.39 -40.53
C TYR A 417 -18.01 2.76 -41.64
N HIS A 418 -18.47 2.80 -42.88
CA HIS A 418 -17.82 3.62 -43.90
C HIS A 418 -18.51 4.99 -43.94
N GLN A 419 -17.69 6.04 -43.80
CA GLN A 419 -18.03 7.47 -43.82
C GLN A 419 -18.37 8.10 -42.46
N ASN A 420 -17.33 8.44 -41.70
CA ASN A 420 -17.25 9.79 -41.16
C ASN A 420 -15.79 10.19 -40.93
N LYS A 421 -15.27 11.06 -41.80
CA LYS A 421 -14.01 11.76 -41.60
C LYS A 421 -14.08 12.55 -40.28
N PRO A 422 -12.98 12.61 -39.50
CA PRO A 422 -12.96 13.41 -38.29
C PRO A 422 -13.11 14.90 -38.66
N LYS A 423 -14.14 15.55 -38.08
CA LYS A 423 -14.18 17.02 -38.01
C LYS A 423 -13.05 17.45 -37.07
N GLU A 424 -12.13 18.22 -37.63
CA GLU A 424 -11.10 18.96 -36.90
C GLU A 424 -11.74 19.77 -35.76
N LEU A 425 -11.34 19.47 -34.53
CA LEU A 425 -11.51 20.38 -33.40
C LEU A 425 -10.41 21.43 -33.52
N LYS A 426 -10.80 22.64 -33.93
CA LYS A 426 -9.95 23.83 -33.88
C LYS A 426 -9.63 24.18 -32.42
N ALA A 427 -8.39 24.66 -32.27
CA ALA A 427 -7.62 25.05 -31.08
C ALA A 427 -8.39 25.58 -29.87
#